data_AF-A0A535LPG1-F1
#
_entry.id   AF-A0A535LPG1-F1
#
_cell.length_a   1.000
_cell.length_b   1.000
_cell.length_c   1.000
_cell.angle_alpha   90.00
_cell.angle_beta   90.00
_cell.angle_gamma   90.00
#
_symmetry.space_group_name_H-M   'P 1'
#
loop_
_entity.id
_entity.type
_entity.pdbx_description
1 polymer ?
#
loop_
_entity_poly.entity_id
_entity_poly.type
_entity_poly.pdbx_seq_one_letter_code
_entity_poly.pdbx_strand_id
1 'polypeptide(L)'
;MKKIMVSFVVLISVFLLASCGASPSASAVAPTHHPAATTAPGTPTTQPASPVPFKVVSIEMGVNPASIAGMACGLPITVTYAATFHVAANSSGGTVQFLYTVNNGRSTTPASLNFAPGETIKTYSFTWQGKLSSDNVSPGLGGVLTSSPNELHSPSIKPTGTCVSSAAFRVTNIDLSVSPSSIAGMSCNSSVTFTYTITFHVAPNSHGGTIQFMYTTNNGRSSTQSSVTASAGTTTVTYTFTSSGVLSPDHTFPGIAEVITTSPNQVNSLQVKPAGQCS
;
A
#
# COMPACT_ATOMS: atom_id res chain seq x y z
N MET A 1 24.22 -7.20 12.87
CA MET A 1 24.44 -5.79 13.28
C MET A 1 24.79 -4.96 12.05
N LYS A 2 23.86 -4.12 11.56
CA LYS A 2 24.15 -2.97 10.70
C LYS A 2 22.90 -2.07 10.75
N LYS A 3 22.98 -0.99 11.51
CA LYS A 3 21.90 -0.01 11.68
C LYS A 3 21.88 0.89 10.45
N ILE A 4 20.75 0.94 9.73
CA ILE A 4 20.50 1.98 8.73
C ILE A 4 19.54 2.98 9.36
N MET A 5 20.08 4.17 9.57
CA MET A 5 19.45 5.36 10.13
C MET A 5 18.83 6.12 8.95
N VAL A 6 17.51 6.29 8.94
CA VAL A 6 16.83 7.20 7.99
C VAL A 6 16.13 8.26 8.81
N SER A 7 16.63 9.48 8.65
CA SER A 7 16.25 10.68 9.39
C SER A 7 14.92 11.22 8.88
N PHE A 8 14.02 11.50 9.82
CA PHE A 8 12.83 12.33 9.62
C PHE A 8 13.25 13.79 9.38
N VAL A 9 12.60 14.48 8.43
CA VAL A 9 12.65 15.94 8.31
C VAL A 9 11.22 16.44 8.48
N VAL A 10 11.00 17.19 9.55
CA VAL A 10 9.73 17.83 9.94
C VAL A 10 9.88 19.34 9.81
N LEU A 11 8.81 19.98 9.32
CA LEU A 11 8.52 21.40 9.13
C LEU A 11 9.12 22.37 10.16
N ILE A 12 9.48 23.58 9.72
CA ILE A 12 9.16 24.84 10.43
C ILE A 12 8.84 25.94 9.42
N SER A 13 7.58 26.42 9.44
CA SER A 13 7.11 27.66 8.80
C SER A 13 7.21 28.79 9.83
N VAL A 14 7.85 29.91 9.49
CA VAL A 14 7.90 31.11 10.34
C VAL A 14 7.11 32.24 9.67
N PHE A 15 6.03 32.64 10.34
CA PHE A 15 5.28 33.88 10.15
C PHE A 15 6.07 35.04 10.79
N LEU A 16 6.17 36.18 10.11
CA LEU A 16 6.56 37.45 10.72
C LEU A 16 5.56 38.55 10.35
N LEU A 17 4.83 39.00 11.37
CA LEU A 17 4.10 40.26 11.45
C LEU A 17 5.09 41.36 11.88
N ALA A 18 4.98 42.57 11.32
CA ALA A 18 5.53 43.77 11.94
C ALA A 18 4.70 45.00 11.59
N SER A 19 4.28 45.68 12.66
CA SER A 19 3.40 46.86 12.75
C SER A 19 4.19 48.17 12.88
N CYS A 20 3.53 49.27 12.49
CA CYS A 20 3.58 50.67 12.98
C CYS A 20 4.88 51.28 13.56
N GLY A 21 5.22 52.47 13.05
CA GLY A 21 6.01 53.48 13.76
C GLY A 21 5.80 54.86 13.15
N ALA A 22 5.30 55.81 13.96
CA ALA A 22 5.01 57.19 13.58
C ALA A 22 6.19 58.17 13.87
N SER A 23 6.09 59.33 13.20
CA SER A 23 6.85 60.61 13.16
C SER A 23 7.73 61.04 14.34
N PRO A 24 8.63 62.02 14.11
CA PRO A 24 8.29 63.41 14.47
C PRO A 24 8.73 64.52 13.47
N SER A 25 8.10 65.67 13.69
CA SER A 25 8.09 66.94 12.96
C SER A 25 9.37 67.80 13.04
N ALA A 26 9.55 68.71 12.08
CA ALA A 26 10.13 70.05 12.33
C ALA A 26 9.68 71.10 11.28
N SER A 27 9.30 72.26 11.81
CA SER A 27 8.90 73.59 11.29
C SER A 27 9.82 74.20 10.20
N ALA A 28 9.56 75.30 9.49
CA ALA A 28 8.43 76.17 9.13
C ALA A 28 9.04 77.32 8.31
N VAL A 29 8.47 77.73 7.17
CA VAL A 29 8.56 79.13 6.63
C VAL A 29 7.35 79.39 5.71
N ALA A 30 6.64 80.49 5.95
CA ALA A 30 5.72 81.20 5.04
C ALA A 30 6.16 82.70 5.05
N PRO A 31 5.64 83.64 4.23
CA PRO A 31 4.58 83.62 3.19
C PRO A 31 5.07 84.24 1.84
N THR A 32 4.34 84.33 0.71
CA THR A 32 3.26 85.30 0.39
C THR A 32 2.59 85.06 -0.98
N HIS A 33 1.25 85.10 -0.99
CA HIS A 33 0.25 85.56 -1.98
C HIS A 33 0.37 85.29 -3.51
N HIS A 34 -0.55 84.45 -4.03
CA HIS A 34 -1.42 84.72 -5.21
C HIS A 34 -2.56 83.67 -5.28
N PRO A 35 -3.84 84.02 -5.52
CA PRO A 35 -4.94 83.04 -5.54
C PRO A 35 -5.23 82.49 -6.95
N ALA A 36 -5.34 81.17 -7.11
CA ALA A 36 -6.24 80.53 -8.11
C ALA A 36 -6.20 78.99 -8.07
N ALA A 37 -7.41 78.42 -8.14
CA ALA A 37 -7.81 77.07 -8.59
C ALA A 37 -7.32 75.84 -7.80
N THR A 38 -8.23 75.32 -6.97
CA THR A 38 -8.23 73.97 -6.41
C THR A 38 -8.33 72.93 -7.53
N THR A 39 -7.23 72.30 -7.92
CA THR A 39 -7.23 71.02 -8.64
C THR A 39 -7.21 69.87 -7.63
N ALA A 40 -8.27 69.07 -7.65
CA ALA A 40 -8.38 67.85 -6.85
C ALA A 40 -7.23 66.88 -7.19
N PRO A 41 -6.63 66.18 -6.20
CA PRO A 41 -5.70 65.10 -6.46
C PRO A 41 -6.42 63.98 -7.22
N GLY A 42 -5.97 63.69 -8.43
CA GLY A 42 -6.44 62.54 -9.20
C GLY A 42 -6.16 61.25 -8.45
N THR A 43 -7.20 60.49 -8.19
CA THR A 43 -7.13 59.08 -7.79
C THR A 43 -6.20 58.34 -8.75
N PRO A 44 -5.22 57.53 -8.29
CA PRO A 44 -4.48 56.66 -9.18
C PRO A 44 -5.50 55.68 -9.79
N THR A 45 -5.86 55.90 -11.04
CA THR A 45 -6.63 54.93 -11.80
C THR A 45 -5.71 53.72 -11.99
N THR A 46 -5.84 52.72 -11.13
CA THR A 46 -5.30 51.38 -11.38
C THR A 46 -5.96 50.91 -12.67
N GLN A 47 -5.20 51.00 -13.77
CA GLN A 47 -5.56 50.42 -15.05
C GLN A 47 -5.97 48.96 -14.80
N PRO A 48 -7.18 48.52 -15.20
CA PRO A 48 -7.53 47.12 -15.12
C PRO A 48 -6.48 46.33 -15.89
N ALA A 49 -5.74 45.46 -15.19
CA ALA A 49 -4.81 44.56 -15.85
C ALA A 49 -5.60 43.77 -16.89
N SER A 50 -5.15 43.80 -18.14
CA SER A 50 -5.82 43.08 -19.23
C SER A 50 -5.92 41.59 -18.82
N PRO A 51 -7.11 40.95 -18.90
CA PRO A 51 -7.27 39.56 -18.47
C PRO A 51 -6.29 38.65 -19.21
N VAL A 52 -5.63 37.75 -18.48
CA VAL A 52 -4.72 36.77 -19.09
C VAL A 52 -5.56 35.78 -19.90
N PRO A 53 -5.19 35.46 -21.16
CA PRO A 53 -5.90 34.48 -21.97
C PRO A 53 -6.06 33.15 -21.24
N PHE A 54 -7.25 32.55 -21.32
CA PHE A 54 -7.50 31.23 -20.74
C PHE A 54 -6.69 30.17 -21.49
N LYS A 55 -5.76 29.53 -20.79
CA LYS A 55 -4.83 28.54 -21.35
C LYS A 55 -4.51 27.47 -20.31
N VAL A 56 -4.46 26.21 -20.73
CA VAL A 56 -3.92 25.13 -19.91
C VAL A 56 -2.38 25.20 -19.96
N VAL A 57 -1.77 25.28 -18.78
CA VAL A 57 -0.31 25.42 -18.62
C VAL A 57 0.38 24.10 -18.35
N SER A 58 -0.24 23.21 -17.57
CA SER A 58 0.27 21.87 -17.28
C SER A 58 -0.87 20.93 -16.92
N ILE A 59 -0.62 19.63 -17.08
CA ILE A 59 -1.51 18.57 -16.62
C ILE A 59 -0.66 17.59 -15.82
N GLU A 60 -0.98 17.45 -14.54
CA GLU A 60 -0.39 16.45 -13.68
C GLU A 60 -1.29 15.21 -13.67
N MET A 61 -0.67 14.03 -13.66
CA MET A 61 -1.38 12.76 -13.62
C MET A 61 -1.03 12.01 -12.35
N GLY A 62 -2.05 11.53 -11.64
CA GLY A 62 -1.94 10.60 -10.53
C GLY A 62 -2.71 9.31 -10.79
N VAL A 63 -2.26 8.21 -10.20
CA VAL A 63 -2.92 6.90 -10.32
C VAL A 63 -3.04 6.23 -8.96
N ASN A 64 -4.20 5.64 -8.69
CA ASN A 64 -4.48 4.87 -7.49
C ASN A 64 -5.09 3.51 -7.86
N PRO A 65 -4.51 2.38 -7.40
CA PRO A 65 -3.27 2.27 -6.63
C PRO A 65 -2.03 2.66 -7.45
N ALA A 66 -1.02 3.24 -6.80
CA ALA A 66 0.22 3.67 -7.44
C ALA A 66 1.14 2.49 -7.84
N SER A 67 0.94 1.34 -7.22
CA SER A 67 1.67 0.10 -7.50
C SER A 67 0.73 -1.10 -7.40
N ILE A 68 0.96 -2.10 -8.25
CA ILE A 68 0.30 -3.43 -8.22
C ILE A 68 1.25 -4.52 -7.71
N ALA A 69 2.44 -4.16 -7.24
CA ALA A 69 3.39 -5.11 -6.68
C ALA A 69 2.79 -5.85 -5.48
N GLY A 70 2.94 -7.18 -5.46
CA GLY A 70 2.42 -8.05 -4.40
C GLY A 70 0.92 -8.35 -4.49
N MET A 71 0.18 -7.72 -5.40
CA MET A 71 -1.20 -8.12 -5.69
C MET A 71 -1.21 -9.39 -6.53
N ALA A 72 -2.12 -10.31 -6.23
CA ALA A 72 -2.24 -11.54 -7.01
C ALA A 72 -2.78 -11.24 -8.43
N CYS A 73 -2.14 -11.84 -9.44
CA CYS A 73 -2.66 -11.79 -10.81
C CYS A 73 -4.02 -12.51 -10.88
N GLY A 74 -4.91 -12.04 -11.76
CA GLY A 74 -6.28 -12.54 -11.93
C GLY A 74 -7.30 -11.88 -11.01
N LEU A 75 -6.88 -11.12 -9.99
CA LEU A 75 -7.78 -10.34 -9.15
C LEU A 75 -8.44 -9.20 -9.94
N PRO A 76 -9.76 -8.98 -9.73
CA PRO A 76 -10.41 -7.78 -10.23
C PRO A 76 -9.90 -6.56 -9.47
N ILE A 77 -9.62 -5.48 -10.19
CA ILE A 77 -9.14 -4.22 -9.64
C ILE A 77 -9.79 -3.04 -10.37
N THR A 78 -9.99 -1.96 -9.63
CA THR A 78 -10.33 -0.65 -10.16
C THR A 78 -9.11 0.25 -10.02
N VAL A 79 -8.68 0.85 -11.13
CA VAL A 79 -7.58 1.80 -11.18
C VAL A 79 -8.16 3.17 -11.49
N THR A 80 -7.97 4.11 -10.57
CA THR A 80 -8.43 5.49 -10.72
C THR A 80 -7.29 6.37 -11.16
N TYR A 81 -7.47 7.03 -12.29
CA TYR A 81 -6.60 8.08 -12.80
C TYR A 81 -7.18 9.43 -12.38
N ALA A 82 -6.32 10.32 -11.90
CA ALA A 82 -6.64 11.70 -11.58
C ALA A 82 -5.80 12.62 -12.47
N ALA A 83 -6.46 13.41 -13.31
CA ALA A 83 -5.83 14.44 -14.13
C ALA A 83 -6.07 15.81 -13.47
N THR A 84 -5.00 16.44 -13.00
CA THR A 84 -5.04 17.77 -12.40
C THR A 84 -4.57 18.79 -13.43
N PHE A 85 -5.51 19.61 -13.90
CA PHE A 85 -5.28 20.63 -14.91
C PHE A 85 -4.94 21.94 -14.21
N HIS A 86 -3.83 22.53 -14.62
CA HIS A 86 -3.44 23.87 -14.21
C HIS A 86 -3.71 24.83 -15.37
N VAL A 87 -4.38 25.93 -15.07
CA VAL A 87 -4.65 27.01 -16.04
C VAL A 87 -3.94 28.29 -15.62
N ALA A 88 -3.76 29.20 -16.57
CA ALA A 88 -3.12 30.49 -16.30
C ALA A 88 -3.86 31.28 -15.20
N ALA A 89 -3.10 31.83 -14.25
CA ALA A 89 -3.63 32.69 -13.20
C ALA A 89 -4.21 33.99 -13.79
N ASN A 90 -5.16 34.60 -13.06
CA ASN A 90 -5.83 35.84 -13.47
C ASN A 90 -6.56 35.76 -14.82
N SER A 91 -7.01 34.56 -15.19
CA SER A 91 -7.87 34.35 -16.33
C SER A 91 -9.35 34.62 -15.98
N SER A 92 -10.14 35.02 -16.98
CA SER A 92 -11.59 35.18 -16.88
C SER A 92 -12.35 33.85 -16.72
N GLY A 93 -11.65 32.72 -16.66
CA GLY A 93 -12.25 31.39 -16.68
C GLY A 93 -12.59 30.92 -18.10
N GLY A 94 -13.05 29.67 -18.20
CA GLY A 94 -13.34 29.03 -19.48
C GLY A 94 -13.54 27.53 -19.35
N THR A 95 -13.81 26.88 -20.48
CA THR A 95 -14.01 25.43 -20.54
C THR A 95 -12.80 24.76 -21.15
N VAL A 96 -12.22 23.81 -20.42
CA VAL A 96 -11.25 22.86 -20.97
C VAL A 96 -12.01 21.69 -21.56
N GLN A 97 -11.80 21.42 -22.84
CA GLN A 97 -12.30 20.21 -23.51
C GLN A 97 -11.14 19.26 -23.75
N PHE A 98 -11.33 17.97 -23.49
CA PHE A 98 -10.27 16.99 -23.60
C PHE A 98 -10.80 15.58 -23.90
N LEU A 99 -9.91 14.75 -24.39
CA LEU A 99 -10.08 13.31 -24.49
C LEU A 99 -9.25 12.64 -23.40
N TYR A 100 -9.78 11.60 -22.77
CA TYR A 100 -8.99 10.74 -21.87
C TYR A 100 -8.95 9.30 -22.38
N THR A 101 -7.88 8.58 -22.05
CA THR A 101 -7.70 7.16 -22.33
C THR A 101 -7.27 6.41 -21.07
N VAL A 102 -7.61 5.13 -21.00
CA VAL A 102 -7.16 4.19 -19.95
C VAL A 102 -6.48 2.94 -20.52
N ASN A 103 -6.25 2.92 -21.83
CA ASN A 103 -5.82 1.73 -22.57
C ASN A 103 -4.78 2.07 -23.65
N ASN A 104 -3.84 2.96 -23.31
CA ASN A 104 -2.75 3.38 -24.19
C ASN A 104 -3.25 3.98 -25.51
N GLY A 105 -4.28 4.83 -25.45
CA GLY A 105 -4.83 5.54 -26.60
C GLY A 105 -5.67 4.68 -27.55
N ARG A 106 -5.87 3.39 -27.28
CA ARG A 106 -6.71 2.52 -28.15
C ARG A 106 -8.18 2.91 -28.15
N SER A 107 -8.65 3.51 -27.06
CA SER A 107 -9.96 4.14 -26.96
C SER A 107 -9.80 5.45 -26.21
N THR A 108 -10.58 6.44 -26.63
CA THR A 108 -10.65 7.76 -26.02
C THR A 108 -12.09 8.12 -25.70
N THR A 109 -12.30 8.89 -24.65
CA THR A 109 -13.62 9.39 -24.26
C THR A 109 -13.55 10.89 -24.05
N PRO A 110 -14.48 11.68 -24.64
CA PRO A 110 -14.51 13.11 -24.44
C PRO A 110 -15.03 13.49 -23.06
N ALA A 111 -14.47 14.54 -22.48
CA ALA A 111 -14.90 15.15 -21.24
C ALA A 111 -14.57 16.66 -21.23
N SER A 112 -15.10 17.37 -20.25
CA SER A 112 -14.82 18.79 -20.07
C SER A 112 -14.80 19.21 -18.61
N LEU A 113 -14.08 20.32 -18.35
CA LEU A 113 -14.02 20.98 -17.05
C LEU A 113 -14.27 22.48 -17.24
N ASN A 114 -15.16 23.05 -16.42
CA ASN A 114 -15.41 24.48 -16.42
C ASN A 114 -14.65 25.14 -15.28
N PHE A 115 -13.85 26.15 -15.58
CA PHE A 115 -13.14 27.01 -14.64
C PHE A 115 -13.87 28.34 -14.51
N ALA A 116 -14.22 28.72 -13.29
CA ALA A 116 -14.70 30.04 -12.95
C ALA A 116 -13.54 31.07 -13.01
N PRO A 117 -13.85 32.38 -13.09
CA PRO A 117 -12.83 33.42 -13.01
C PRO A 117 -11.95 33.26 -11.77
N GLY A 118 -10.63 33.29 -11.95
CA GLY A 118 -9.65 33.13 -10.87
C GLY A 118 -9.37 31.69 -10.40
N GLU A 119 -10.12 30.68 -10.84
CA GLU A 119 -9.75 29.27 -10.58
C GLU A 119 -8.54 28.88 -11.42
N THR A 120 -7.53 28.30 -10.79
CA THR A 120 -6.28 27.91 -11.45
C THR A 120 -6.07 26.39 -11.53
N ILE A 121 -6.81 25.61 -10.75
CA ILE A 121 -6.63 24.15 -10.65
C ILE A 121 -7.99 23.45 -10.62
N LYS A 122 -8.15 22.40 -11.44
CA LYS A 122 -9.23 21.41 -11.28
C LYS A 122 -8.74 20.00 -11.56
N THR A 123 -9.36 19.04 -10.89
CA THR A 123 -9.07 17.62 -11.09
C THR A 123 -10.26 16.93 -11.71
N TYR A 124 -9.99 16.07 -12.70
CA TYR A 124 -10.96 15.13 -13.27
C TYR A 124 -10.49 13.70 -13.04
N SER A 125 -11.41 12.84 -12.60
CA SER A 125 -11.10 11.45 -12.30
C SER A 125 -11.80 10.51 -13.28
N PHE A 126 -11.08 9.48 -13.74
CA PHE A 126 -11.62 8.44 -14.60
C PHE A 126 -11.01 7.09 -14.25
N THR A 127 -11.74 6.00 -14.51
CA THR A 127 -11.37 4.68 -14.00
C THR A 127 -11.21 3.64 -15.09
N TRP A 128 -10.21 2.78 -14.92
CA TRP A 128 -10.14 1.48 -15.57
C TRP A 128 -10.62 0.38 -14.62
N GLN A 129 -11.32 -0.62 -15.14
CA GLN A 129 -11.72 -1.79 -14.39
C GLN A 129 -11.39 -3.04 -15.19
N GLY A 130 -10.82 -4.04 -14.52
CA GLY A 130 -10.45 -5.30 -15.15
C GLY A 130 -9.70 -6.21 -14.20
N LYS A 131 -9.14 -7.30 -14.73
CA LYS A 131 -8.30 -8.22 -13.96
C LYS A 131 -6.83 -7.90 -14.22
N LEU A 132 -5.99 -8.00 -13.18
CA LEU A 132 -4.54 -7.92 -13.34
C LEU A 132 -4.06 -9.11 -14.17
N SER A 133 -3.44 -8.84 -15.32
CA SER A 133 -2.95 -9.88 -16.22
C SER A 133 -1.51 -10.25 -15.87
N SER A 134 -1.16 -11.54 -15.93
CA SER A 134 0.19 -12.02 -15.64
C SER A 134 1.24 -11.55 -16.65
N ASP A 135 0.81 -11.15 -17.85
CA ASP A 135 1.64 -10.50 -18.86
C ASP A 135 1.92 -9.01 -18.56
N ASN A 136 1.32 -8.45 -17.50
CA ASN A 136 1.44 -7.05 -17.07
C ASN A 136 1.07 -6.01 -18.15
N VAL A 137 0.27 -6.42 -19.14
CA VAL A 137 -0.24 -5.54 -20.20
C VAL A 137 -1.41 -4.69 -19.69
N SER A 138 -2.22 -5.22 -18.77
CA SER A 138 -3.35 -4.51 -18.15
C SER A 138 -3.12 -4.25 -16.65
N PRO A 139 -3.44 -3.06 -16.13
CA PRO A 139 -3.99 -1.88 -16.82
C PRO A 139 -3.02 -1.26 -17.84
N GLY A 140 -3.58 -0.75 -18.94
CA GLY A 140 -2.85 0.03 -19.93
C GLY A 140 -2.52 1.44 -19.41
N LEU A 141 -1.68 2.17 -20.15
CA LEU A 141 -1.35 3.57 -19.83
C LEU A 141 -2.60 4.46 -19.94
N GLY A 142 -2.84 5.27 -18.92
CA GLY A 142 -3.85 6.32 -18.89
C GLY A 142 -3.23 7.71 -19.11
N GLY A 143 -4.00 8.59 -19.76
CA GLY A 143 -3.54 9.93 -20.11
C GLY A 143 -4.67 10.79 -20.67
N VAL A 144 -4.36 12.07 -20.86
CA VAL A 144 -5.29 13.11 -21.32
C VAL A 144 -4.67 13.91 -22.46
N LEU A 145 -5.51 14.26 -23.44
CA LEU A 145 -5.20 15.21 -24.51
C LEU A 145 -6.26 16.32 -24.52
N THR A 146 -5.86 17.56 -24.23
CA THR A 146 -6.77 18.71 -24.36
C THR A 146 -6.90 19.14 -25.82
N SER A 147 -8.08 19.65 -26.20
CA SER A 147 -8.34 20.24 -27.52
C SER A 147 -8.73 21.72 -27.45
N SER A 148 -9.21 22.17 -26.29
CA SER A 148 -9.58 23.57 -26.04
C SER A 148 -9.26 23.92 -24.58
N PRO A 149 -8.78 25.13 -24.28
CA PRO A 149 -8.48 26.25 -25.19
C PRO A 149 -7.21 26.07 -26.04
N ASN A 150 -6.39 25.08 -25.73
CA ASN A 150 -5.18 24.74 -26.47
C ASN A 150 -4.93 23.23 -26.39
N GLU A 151 -4.10 22.73 -27.30
CA GLU A 151 -3.64 21.35 -27.25
C GLU A 151 -2.52 21.19 -26.24
N LEU A 152 -2.62 20.15 -25.41
CA LEU A 152 -1.61 19.73 -24.45
C LEU A 152 -1.79 18.26 -24.14
N HIS A 153 -0.67 17.53 -24.14
CA HIS A 153 -0.63 16.13 -23.74
C HIS A 153 -0.18 16.02 -22.29
N SER A 154 -0.91 15.25 -21.49
CA SER A 154 -0.42 14.85 -20.17
C SER A 154 0.69 13.80 -20.31
N PRO A 155 1.50 13.59 -19.27
CA PRO A 155 2.24 12.35 -19.13
C PRO A 155 1.29 11.14 -19.17
N SER A 156 1.73 10.03 -19.75
CA SER A 156 1.00 8.77 -19.71
C SER A 156 1.49 7.94 -18.54
N ILE A 157 0.57 7.48 -17.68
CA ILE A 157 0.92 6.75 -16.45
C ILE A 157 0.11 5.46 -16.31
N LYS A 158 0.64 4.51 -15.53
CA LYS A 158 -0.09 3.33 -15.04
C LYS A 158 0.47 2.95 -13.67
N PRO A 159 -0.22 2.10 -12.88
CA PRO A 159 0.37 1.55 -11.67
C PRO A 159 1.72 0.88 -11.95
N THR A 160 2.68 1.12 -11.07
CA THR A 160 4.03 0.53 -11.14
C THR A 160 4.04 -0.91 -10.63
N GLY A 161 5.14 -1.62 -10.84
CA GLY A 161 5.30 -3.01 -10.39
C GLY A 161 4.55 -4.02 -11.26
N THR A 162 4.66 -5.29 -10.88
CA THR A 162 4.01 -6.42 -11.55
C THR A 162 3.15 -7.17 -10.54
N CYS A 163 2.01 -7.68 -10.99
CA CYS A 163 1.26 -8.61 -10.15
C CYS A 163 2.07 -9.90 -9.94
N VAL A 164 1.81 -10.59 -8.84
CA VAL A 164 2.43 -11.89 -8.55
C VAL A 164 1.50 -12.98 -9.05
N SER A 165 1.98 -13.81 -9.97
CA SER A 165 1.25 -15.01 -10.39
C SER A 165 1.02 -15.88 -9.17
N SER A 166 -0.23 -16.28 -8.94
CA SER A 166 -0.50 -17.18 -7.82
C SER A 166 0.20 -18.51 -8.06
N ALA A 167 0.99 -18.93 -7.07
CA ALA A 167 1.49 -20.29 -7.03
C ALA A 167 0.36 -21.25 -6.62
N ALA A 168 0.47 -22.52 -7.04
CA ALA A 168 -0.39 -23.57 -6.52
C ALA A 168 -0.25 -23.65 -4.99
N PHE A 169 -1.37 -23.83 -4.29
CA PHE A 169 -1.36 -24.08 -2.86
C PHE A 169 -0.72 -25.44 -2.59
N ARG A 170 0.44 -25.43 -1.94
CA ARG A 170 1.18 -26.63 -1.55
C ARG A 170 1.97 -26.40 -0.26
N VAL A 171 2.11 -27.45 0.53
CA VAL A 171 3.04 -27.51 1.66
C VAL A 171 4.42 -27.85 1.11
N THR A 172 5.44 -27.09 1.52
CA THR A 172 6.83 -27.24 1.07
C THR A 172 7.72 -27.90 2.10
N ASN A 173 7.43 -27.72 3.40
CA ASN A 173 8.16 -28.32 4.51
C ASN A 173 7.26 -28.39 5.76
N ILE A 174 7.59 -29.27 6.70
CA ILE A 174 6.92 -29.36 8.00
C ILE A 174 7.99 -29.42 9.09
N ASP A 175 8.02 -28.40 9.95
CA ASP A 175 8.80 -28.47 11.19
C ASP A 175 7.91 -28.99 12.31
N LEU A 176 8.40 -30.00 13.02
CA LEU A 176 7.76 -30.54 14.21
C LEU A 176 8.70 -30.31 15.40
N SER A 177 8.14 -29.85 16.51
CA SER A 177 8.88 -29.64 17.76
C SER A 177 8.06 -30.08 18.96
N VAL A 178 8.73 -30.38 20.07
CA VAL A 178 8.10 -30.85 21.31
C VAL A 178 8.64 -30.09 22.52
N SER A 179 7.76 -29.74 23.44
CA SER A 179 8.08 -29.11 24.71
C SER A 179 7.36 -29.84 25.86
N PRO A 180 8.06 -30.23 26.94
CA PRO A 180 9.51 -30.13 27.13
C PRO A 180 10.28 -31.02 26.12
N SER A 181 11.46 -30.55 25.70
CA SER A 181 12.29 -31.23 24.70
C SER A 181 13.16 -32.36 25.28
N SER A 182 13.17 -32.51 26.60
CA SER A 182 13.92 -33.54 27.32
C SER A 182 13.15 -34.02 28.55
N ILE A 183 13.32 -35.29 28.89
CA ILE A 183 12.83 -35.92 30.13
C ILE A 183 13.96 -36.28 31.09
N ALA A 184 15.21 -35.93 30.77
CA ALA A 184 16.34 -36.17 31.66
C ALA A 184 16.13 -35.50 33.02
N GLY A 185 16.28 -36.27 34.10
CA GLY A 185 16.09 -35.81 35.48
C GLY A 185 14.63 -35.76 35.94
N MET A 186 13.67 -36.15 35.11
CA MET A 186 12.29 -36.38 35.55
C MET A 186 12.17 -37.75 36.20
N SER A 187 11.36 -37.83 37.28
CA SER A 187 11.12 -39.10 37.96
C SER A 187 10.32 -40.07 37.10
N CYS A 188 10.77 -41.32 37.02
CA CYS A 188 9.92 -42.37 36.47
C CYS A 188 8.64 -42.53 37.33
N ASN A 189 7.56 -42.97 36.71
CA ASN A 189 6.19 -43.03 37.22
C ASN A 189 5.51 -41.68 37.47
N SER A 190 6.14 -40.57 37.06
CA SER A 190 5.50 -39.25 37.05
C SER A 190 4.63 -39.05 35.80
N SER A 191 3.53 -38.30 35.96
CA SER A 191 2.71 -37.85 34.83
C SER A 191 3.30 -36.60 34.21
N VAL A 192 3.43 -36.59 32.88
CA VAL A 192 3.92 -35.45 32.11
C VAL A 192 3.01 -35.17 30.92
N THR A 193 2.95 -33.90 30.52
CA THR A 193 2.27 -33.46 29.30
C THR A 193 3.29 -32.83 28.37
N PHE A 194 3.32 -33.33 27.14
CA PHE A 194 4.10 -32.73 26.05
C PHE A 194 3.18 -31.93 25.13
N THR A 195 3.64 -30.73 24.77
CA THR A 195 3.04 -29.90 23.74
C THR A 195 3.87 -30.01 22.48
N TYR A 196 3.23 -30.46 21.40
CA TYR A 196 3.81 -30.53 20.08
C TYR A 196 3.36 -29.33 19.26
N THR A 197 4.31 -28.68 18.60
CA THR A 197 4.04 -27.56 17.69
C THR A 197 4.46 -27.95 16.28
N ILE A 198 3.49 -27.97 15.38
CA ILE A 198 3.67 -28.16 13.95
C ILE A 198 3.77 -26.78 13.31
N THR A 199 4.77 -26.57 12.45
CA THR A 199 4.86 -25.41 11.57
C THR A 199 4.88 -25.89 10.12
N PHE A 200 3.78 -25.64 9.41
CA PHE A 200 3.68 -25.90 7.98
C PHE A 200 4.26 -24.73 7.21
N HIS A 201 5.20 -25.02 6.30
CA HIS A 201 5.68 -24.04 5.33
C HIS A 201 4.86 -24.18 4.05
N VAL A 202 4.34 -23.07 3.55
CA VAL A 202 3.49 -23.01 2.36
C VAL A 202 4.22 -22.28 1.25
N ALA A 203 4.02 -22.71 0.01
CA ALA A 203 4.60 -22.02 -1.14
C ALA A 203 4.20 -20.54 -1.15
N PRO A 204 5.17 -19.62 -1.36
CA PRO A 204 4.90 -18.19 -1.39
C PRO A 204 3.93 -17.85 -2.53
N ASN A 205 3.20 -16.74 -2.37
CA ASN A 205 2.22 -16.25 -3.34
C ASN A 205 1.08 -17.23 -3.65
N SER A 206 0.76 -18.14 -2.73
CA SER A 206 -0.42 -19.00 -2.86
C SER A 206 -1.70 -18.26 -2.46
N HIS A 207 -2.83 -18.61 -3.09
CA HIS A 207 -4.18 -18.23 -2.64
C HIS A 207 -4.55 -18.77 -1.25
N GLY A 208 -3.71 -19.62 -0.66
CA GLY A 208 -4.04 -20.30 0.59
C GLY A 208 -5.01 -21.46 0.37
N GLY A 209 -5.46 -22.05 1.46
CA GLY A 209 -6.32 -23.23 1.46
C GLY A 209 -6.25 -24.00 2.77
N THR A 210 -6.91 -25.15 2.79
CA THR A 210 -6.91 -26.03 3.96
C THR A 210 -5.82 -27.08 3.84
N ILE A 211 -4.94 -27.13 4.84
CA ILE A 211 -3.98 -28.22 5.03
C ILE A 211 -4.69 -29.30 5.83
N GLN A 212 -4.86 -30.48 5.24
CA GLN A 212 -5.34 -31.67 5.96
C GLN A 212 -4.14 -32.54 6.29
N PHE A 213 -4.07 -33.04 7.50
CA PHE A 213 -2.93 -33.81 7.97
C PHE A 213 -3.33 -34.86 9.00
N MET A 214 -2.43 -35.81 9.19
CA MET A 214 -2.48 -36.82 10.23
C MET A 214 -1.25 -36.68 11.12
N TYR A 215 -1.41 -36.92 12.41
CA TYR A 215 -0.29 -36.94 13.34
C TYR A 215 -0.38 -38.11 14.31
N THR A 216 0.78 -38.57 14.78
CA THR A 216 0.93 -39.62 15.79
C THR A 216 1.86 -39.13 16.91
N THR A 217 1.73 -39.69 18.12
CA THR A 217 2.67 -39.49 19.25
C THR A 217 3.14 -40.81 19.85
N ASN A 218 2.81 -41.94 19.22
CA ASN A 218 3.02 -43.28 19.74
C ASN A 218 3.61 -44.22 18.68
N ASN A 219 4.60 -43.72 17.93
CA ASN A 219 5.34 -44.48 16.91
C ASN A 219 4.40 -45.02 15.81
N GLY A 220 3.38 -44.25 15.41
CA GLY A 220 2.47 -44.64 14.33
C GLY A 220 1.44 -45.72 14.73
N ARG A 221 1.35 -46.11 16.01
CA ARG A 221 0.35 -47.09 16.46
C ARG A 221 -1.08 -46.57 16.38
N SER A 222 -1.25 -45.25 16.52
CA SER A 222 -2.50 -44.56 16.23
C SER A 222 -2.21 -43.21 15.60
N SER A 223 -3.13 -42.75 14.75
CA SER A 223 -3.04 -41.45 14.10
C SER A 223 -4.33 -40.67 14.26
N THR A 224 -4.21 -39.37 14.50
CA THR A 224 -5.33 -38.43 14.57
C THR A 224 -5.34 -37.56 13.32
N GLN A 225 -6.51 -37.40 12.71
CA GLN A 225 -6.70 -36.48 11.57
C GLN A 225 -7.03 -35.08 12.09
N SER A 226 -6.48 -34.07 11.44
CA SER A 226 -6.78 -32.67 11.74
C SER A 226 -6.58 -31.80 10.52
N SER A 227 -6.92 -30.51 10.64
CA SER A 227 -6.72 -29.54 9.57
C SER A 227 -6.46 -28.15 10.11
N VAL A 228 -5.80 -27.33 9.28
CA VAL A 228 -5.57 -25.91 9.54
C VAL A 228 -5.67 -25.12 8.24
N THR A 229 -6.17 -23.88 8.31
CA THR A 229 -6.34 -23.02 7.14
C THR A 229 -5.18 -22.05 7.02
N ALA A 230 -4.58 -21.99 5.83
CA ALA A 230 -3.65 -20.94 5.43
C ALA A 230 -4.40 -19.86 4.67
N SER A 231 -4.32 -18.61 5.12
CA SER A 231 -4.82 -17.47 4.35
C SER A 231 -3.94 -17.18 3.14
N ALA A 232 -4.49 -16.53 2.12
CA ALA A 232 -3.74 -16.10 0.94
C ALA A 232 -2.48 -15.30 1.34
N GLY A 233 -1.36 -15.58 0.67
CA GLY A 233 -0.06 -14.95 0.94
C GLY A 233 0.67 -15.45 2.19
N THR A 234 0.07 -16.32 3.00
CA THR A 234 0.73 -16.89 4.19
C THR A 234 1.80 -17.89 3.78
N THR A 235 3.01 -17.76 4.34
CA THR A 235 4.12 -18.69 4.11
C THR A 235 4.31 -19.71 5.24
N THR A 236 3.73 -19.46 6.42
CA THR A 236 3.85 -20.34 7.58
C THR A 236 2.53 -20.40 8.36
N VAL A 237 2.09 -21.60 8.73
CA VAL A 237 0.91 -21.81 9.57
C VAL A 237 1.25 -22.80 10.67
N THR A 238 0.81 -22.51 11.90
CA THR A 238 1.10 -23.34 13.07
C THR A 238 -0.13 -24.09 13.57
N TYR A 239 0.09 -25.29 14.09
CA TYR A 239 -0.92 -26.07 14.80
C TYR A 239 -0.29 -26.72 16.04
N THR A 240 -1.02 -26.75 17.16
CA THR A 240 -0.52 -27.34 18.41
C THR A 240 -1.44 -28.45 18.90
N PHE A 241 -0.85 -29.52 19.41
CA PHE A 241 -1.57 -30.59 20.09
C PHE A 241 -0.77 -31.10 21.29
N THR A 242 -1.42 -31.77 22.22
CA THR A 242 -0.78 -32.27 23.44
C THR A 242 -0.89 -33.78 23.55
N SER A 243 0.08 -34.40 24.21
CA SER A 243 0.03 -35.80 24.62
C SER A 243 0.48 -35.93 26.07
N SER A 244 -0.36 -36.57 26.89
CA SER A 244 -0.10 -36.78 28.31
C SER A 244 0.01 -38.26 28.61
N GLY A 245 0.85 -38.60 29.58
CA GLY A 245 1.07 -39.98 29.99
C GLY A 245 2.05 -40.08 31.16
N VAL A 246 2.30 -41.31 31.59
CA VAL A 246 3.22 -41.61 32.68
C VAL A 246 4.58 -42.00 32.10
N LEU A 247 5.66 -41.41 32.61
CA LEU A 247 7.02 -41.77 32.23
C LEU A 247 7.37 -43.16 32.81
N SER A 248 7.38 -44.17 31.97
CA SER A 248 7.64 -45.55 32.41
C SER A 248 9.16 -45.82 32.50
N PRO A 249 9.60 -46.70 33.44
CA PRO A 249 11.00 -47.15 33.50
C PRO A 249 11.47 -47.89 32.24
N ASP A 250 10.55 -48.43 31.44
CA ASP A 250 10.86 -49.06 30.14
C ASP A 250 11.00 -48.05 28.99
N HIS A 251 10.80 -46.76 29.27
CA HIS A 251 10.93 -45.62 28.35
C HIS A 251 10.10 -45.72 27.07
N THR A 252 8.99 -46.47 27.13
CA THR A 252 8.02 -46.61 26.04
C THR A 252 7.22 -45.32 25.80
N PHE A 253 6.92 -44.56 26.85
CA PHE A 253 6.35 -43.21 26.76
C PHE A 253 7.39 -42.13 27.14
N PRO A 254 7.50 -41.02 26.39
CA PRO A 254 6.76 -40.67 25.18
C PRO A 254 7.20 -41.48 23.95
N GLY A 255 6.26 -41.68 23.03
CA GLY A 255 6.55 -42.21 21.71
C GLY A 255 7.13 -41.16 20.77
N ILE A 256 7.56 -41.62 19.60
CA ILE A 256 7.96 -40.80 18.47
C ILE A 256 6.71 -40.17 17.87
N ALA A 257 6.78 -38.87 17.65
CA ALA A 257 5.79 -38.10 16.92
C ALA A 257 6.21 -37.87 15.48
N GLU A 258 5.21 -37.89 14.59
CA GLU A 258 5.35 -37.63 13.16
C GLU A 258 4.06 -36.97 12.65
N VAL A 259 4.20 -36.08 11.67
CA VAL A 259 3.09 -35.43 10.97
C VAL A 259 3.21 -35.70 9.48
N ILE A 260 2.08 -36.04 8.85
CA ILE A 260 1.98 -36.27 7.41
C ILE A 260 0.80 -35.46 6.88
N THR A 261 1.03 -34.60 5.88
CA THR A 261 -0.07 -33.92 5.18
C THR A 261 -0.70 -34.86 4.16
N THR A 262 -2.01 -34.80 4.01
CA THR A 262 -2.79 -35.55 3.00
C THR A 262 -3.32 -34.64 1.90
N SER A 263 -3.51 -33.35 2.21
CA SER A 263 -3.93 -32.32 1.27
C SER A 263 -3.30 -30.98 1.67
N PRO A 264 -2.88 -30.11 0.73
CA PRO A 264 -3.01 -30.20 -0.73
C PRO A 264 -2.03 -31.16 -1.42
N ASN A 265 -0.98 -31.59 -0.71
CA ASN A 265 0.00 -32.58 -1.17
C ASN A 265 0.57 -33.32 0.03
N GLN A 266 1.24 -34.44 -0.23
CA GLN A 266 1.89 -35.22 0.81
C GLN A 266 3.29 -34.68 1.12
N VAL A 267 3.53 -34.38 2.40
CA VAL A 267 4.81 -34.00 2.99
C VAL A 267 4.87 -34.63 4.38
N ASN A 268 6.02 -35.18 4.74
CA ASN A 268 6.25 -35.72 6.07
C ASN A 268 7.15 -34.76 6.86
N SER A 269 6.88 -34.62 8.15
CA SER A 269 7.82 -33.97 9.06
C SER A 269 9.00 -34.88 9.36
N LEU A 270 10.06 -34.31 9.93
CA LEU A 270 11.00 -35.12 10.71
C LEU A 270 10.29 -35.74 11.92
N GLN A 271 10.80 -36.89 12.35
CA GLN A 271 10.35 -37.58 13.55
C GLN A 271 10.94 -36.92 14.79
N VAL A 272 10.13 -36.78 15.84
CA VAL A 272 10.55 -36.06 17.06
C VAL A 272 10.13 -36.82 18.31
N LYS A 273 11.03 -36.93 19.28
CA LYS A 273 10.78 -37.45 20.62
C LYS A 273 11.58 -36.60 21.63
N PRO A 274 11.03 -36.31 22.82
CA PRO A 274 11.82 -35.73 23.90
C PRO A 274 13.09 -36.54 24.19
N ALA A 275 14.22 -35.86 24.31
CA ALA A 275 15.52 -36.48 24.57
C ALA A 275 15.63 -36.99 26.03
N GLY A 276 16.62 -37.85 26.28
CA GLY A 276 16.94 -38.35 27.61
C GLY A 276 16.03 -39.49 28.09
N GLN A 277 16.21 -39.86 29.36
CA GLN A 277 15.49 -40.92 30.07
C GLN A 277 15.05 -40.41 31.45
N CYS A 278 13.93 -40.93 31.96
CA CYS A 278 13.55 -40.70 33.35
C CYS A 278 14.47 -41.48 34.30
N SER A 279 14.57 -41.03 35.55
CA SER A 279 15.39 -41.65 36.61
C SER A 279 14.66 -41.71 37.93
#